data_AF-A0A528B6S7-F1
#
_entry.id   AF-A0A528B6S7-F1
#
_cell.length_a   1.000
_cell.length_b   1.000
_cell.length_c   1.000
_cell.angle_alpha   90.00
_cell.angle_beta   90.00
_cell.angle_gamma   90.00
#
_symmetry.space_group_name_H-M   'P 1'
#
loop_
_entity.id
_entity.type
_entity.pdbx_description
1 polymer ?
#
loop_
_entity_poly.entity_id
_entity_poly.type
_entity_poly.pdbx_seq_one_letter_code
_entity_poly.pdbx_strand_id
1 'polypeptide(L)'
;MSEHTMATKAAPAPNRALAIGLWSAQVTLAGIFGMAGVSKSFLSPADLVAMGVNYATELPEWLLRFIGASELLGAIGIILPALTRILPR
;
A
#
# COMPACT_ATOMS: atom_id res chain seq x y z
N MET A 1 21.43 -40.56 32.54
CA MET A 1 21.78 -39.37 31.75
C MET A 1 20.76 -39.31 30.61
N SER A 2 19.67 -38.57 30.81
CA SER A 2 18.51 -38.60 29.91
C SER A 2 18.77 -37.68 28.72
N GLU A 3 18.92 -38.27 27.53
CA GLU A 3 19.08 -37.51 26.30
C GLU A 3 17.72 -36.88 25.92
N HIS A 4 17.60 -35.57 26.16
CA HIS A 4 16.50 -34.79 25.60
C HIS A 4 16.77 -34.56 24.12
N THR A 5 16.27 -35.45 23.26
CA THR A 5 16.23 -35.26 21.81
C THR A 5 15.39 -34.02 21.51
N MET A 6 16.04 -32.90 21.19
CA MET A 6 15.37 -31.71 20.68
C MET A 6 14.80 -31.99 19.29
N ALA A 7 13.52 -32.34 19.23
CA ALA A 7 12.78 -32.41 17.97
C ALA A 7 12.75 -31.01 17.34
N THR A 8 13.58 -30.81 16.32
CA THR A 8 13.55 -29.59 15.50
C THR A 8 12.21 -29.55 14.77
N LYS A 9 11.33 -28.63 15.16
CA LYS A 9 10.09 -28.35 14.46
C LYS A 9 10.44 -27.80 13.07
N ALA A 10 10.22 -28.60 12.03
CA ALA A 10 10.37 -28.15 10.65
C ALA A 10 9.47 -26.93 10.37
N ALA A 11 10.03 -25.92 9.71
CA ALA A 11 9.29 -24.72 9.35
C ALA A 11 8.15 -25.08 8.36
N PRO A 12 6.98 -24.44 8.47
CA PRO A 12 5.87 -24.69 7.56
C PRO A 12 6.24 -24.33 6.12
N ALA A 13 5.79 -25.14 5.16
CA ALA A 13 6.00 -24.89 3.74
C ALA A 13 5.31 -23.59 3.30
N PRO A 14 5.89 -22.83 2.34
CA PRO A 14 5.32 -21.57 1.88
C PRO A 14 3.95 -21.76 1.22
N ASN A 15 2.94 -21.00 1.68
CA ASN A 15 1.58 -21.03 1.13
C ASN A 15 1.49 -20.16 -0.13
N ARG A 16 1.52 -20.81 -1.31
CA ARG A 16 1.43 -20.15 -2.62
C ARG A 16 0.13 -19.38 -2.82
N ALA A 17 -1.00 -19.91 -2.34
CA ALA A 17 -2.29 -19.25 -2.49
C ALA A 17 -2.35 -17.94 -1.68
N LEU A 18 -1.83 -17.96 -0.45
CA LEU A 18 -1.69 -16.75 0.37
C LEU A 18 -0.76 -15.73 -0.30
N ALA A 19 0.39 -16.18 -0.82
CA ALA A 19 1.33 -15.29 -1.51
C ALA A 19 0.69 -14.59 -2.72
N ILE A 20 -0.05 -15.33 -3.55
CA ILE A 20 -0.78 -14.77 -4.69
C ILE A 20 -1.84 -13.77 -4.21
N GLY A 21 -2.63 -14.13 -3.18
CA GLY A 21 -3.64 -13.24 -2.61
C GLY A 21 -3.06 -11.93 -2.10
N LEU A 22 -1.92 -11.98 -1.39
CA LEU A 22 -1.23 -10.79 -0.90
C LEU A 22 -0.69 -9.93 -2.03
N TRP A 23 -0.09 -10.53 -3.07
CA TRP A 23 0.38 -9.78 -4.24
C TRP A 23 -0.76 -9.09 -4.99
N SER A 24 -1.87 -9.79 -5.21
CA SER A 24 -3.06 -9.21 -5.85
C SER A 24 -3.60 -8.03 -5.04
N ALA A 25 -3.72 -8.19 -3.72
CA ALA A 25 -4.16 -7.10 -2.85
C ALA A 25 -3.19 -5.91 -2.88
N GLN A 26 -1.89 -6.15 -2.81
CA GLN A 26 -0.86 -5.10 -2.84
C GLN A 26 -0.90 -4.29 -4.14
N VAL A 27 -0.91 -4.96 -5.30
CA VAL A 27 -0.97 -4.28 -6.60
C VAL A 27 -2.27 -3.49 -6.75
N THR A 28 -3.39 -4.07 -6.31
CA THR A 28 -4.70 -3.40 -6.38
C THR A 28 -4.72 -2.14 -5.51
N LEU A 29 -4.30 -2.25 -4.24
CA LEU A 29 -4.22 -1.12 -3.34
C LEU A 29 -3.26 -0.05 -3.85
N ALA A 30 -2.05 -0.43 -4.28
CA ALA A 30 -1.08 0.52 -4.81
C ALA A 30 -1.59 1.23 -6.07
N GLY A 31 -2.34 0.53 -6.94
CA GLY A 31 -3.00 1.14 -8.09
C GLY A 31 -4.05 2.17 -7.68
N ILE A 32 -4.93 1.82 -6.73
CA ILE A 32 -5.99 2.72 -6.22
C ILE A 32 -5.38 3.97 -5.57
N PHE A 33 -4.46 3.78 -4.62
CA PHE A 33 -3.80 4.89 -3.92
C PHE A 33 -2.91 5.72 -4.85
N GLY A 34 -2.22 5.08 -5.80
CA GLY A 34 -1.39 5.77 -6.79
C GLY A 34 -2.23 6.67 -7.67
N MET A 35 -3.33 6.16 -8.23
CA MET A 35 -4.26 6.96 -9.04
C MET A 35 -4.88 8.09 -8.22
N ALA A 36 -5.38 7.79 -7.02
CA ALA A 36 -5.95 8.80 -6.12
C ALA A 36 -4.96 9.91 -5.78
N GLY A 37 -3.71 9.53 -5.47
CA GLY A 37 -2.63 10.45 -5.12
C GLY A 37 -2.19 11.33 -6.29
N VAL A 38 -2.06 10.77 -7.50
CA VAL A 38 -1.77 11.54 -8.72
C VAL A 38 -2.87 12.58 -8.94
N SER A 39 -4.13 12.17 -8.91
CA SER A 39 -5.27 13.06 -9.12
C SER A 39 -5.24 14.24 -8.15
N LYS A 40 -5.13 13.98 -6.84
CA LYS A 40 -5.12 15.05 -5.82
C LYS A 40 -3.87 15.94 -5.87
N SER A 41 -2.75 15.40 -6.36
CA SER A 41 -1.50 16.14 -6.46
C SER A 41 -1.45 17.09 -7.65
N PHE A 42 -2.10 16.75 -8.76
CA PHE A 42 -1.90 17.46 -10.03
C PHE A 42 -3.17 18.07 -10.66
N LEU A 43 -4.36 17.52 -10.40
CA LEU A 43 -5.60 18.09 -10.93
C LEU A 43 -6.01 19.34 -10.17
N SER A 44 -6.85 20.16 -10.80
CA SER A 44 -7.46 21.29 -10.12
C SER A 44 -8.52 20.80 -9.12
N PRO A 45 -8.78 21.53 -8.02
CA PRO A 45 -9.87 21.20 -7.10
C PRO A 45 -11.24 21.07 -7.79
N ALA A 46 -11.51 21.87 -8.81
CA ALA A 46 -12.76 21.82 -9.57
C ALA A 46 -12.90 20.51 -10.37
N ASP A 47 -11.83 20.07 -11.04
CA ASP A 47 -11.83 18.79 -11.75
C ASP A 47 -12.02 17.62 -10.79
N LEU A 48 -11.43 17.69 -9.61
CA LEU A 48 -11.58 16.68 -8.56
C LEU A 48 -13.03 16.58 -8.06
N VAL A 49 -13.72 17.72 -7.89
CA VAL A 49 -15.16 17.72 -7.57
C VAL A 49 -15.97 17.07 -8.70
N ALA A 50 -15.66 17.37 -9.97
CA ALA A 50 -16.32 16.72 -11.11
C ALA A 50 -16.09 15.19 -11.15
N MET A 51 -15.00 14.70 -10.57
CA MET A 51 -14.70 13.28 -10.38
C MET A 51 -15.30 12.67 -9.10
N GLY A 52 -16.10 13.43 -8.33
CA GLY A 52 -16.79 12.97 -7.12
C GLY A 52 -16.01 13.22 -5.81
N VAL A 53 -14.87 13.91 -5.86
CA VAL A 53 -14.12 14.35 -4.66
C VAL A 53 -14.70 15.68 -4.18
N ASN A 54 -15.93 15.64 -3.66
CA ASN A 54 -16.72 16.84 -3.37
C ASN A 54 -16.08 17.81 -2.36
N TYR A 55 -15.22 17.31 -1.46
CA TYR A 55 -14.51 18.12 -0.47
C TYR A 55 -13.31 18.90 -1.04
N ALA A 56 -12.91 18.67 -2.30
CA ALA A 56 -11.65 19.19 -2.82
C ALA A 56 -11.57 20.73 -2.81
N THR A 57 -12.71 21.43 -2.94
CA THR A 57 -12.79 22.89 -2.84
C THR A 57 -13.03 23.41 -1.42
N GLU A 58 -13.34 22.52 -0.47
CA GLU A 58 -13.58 22.87 0.94
C GLU A 58 -12.29 22.89 1.75
N LEU A 59 -11.25 22.19 1.27
CA LEU A 59 -9.95 22.13 1.91
C LEU A 59 -9.02 23.24 1.42
N PRO A 60 -8.13 23.76 2.28
CA PRO A 60 -6.97 24.53 1.83
C PRO A 60 -6.16 23.72 0.82
N GLU A 61 -5.67 24.37 -0.25
CA GLU A 61 -4.96 23.67 -1.32
C GLU A 61 -3.74 22.89 -0.80
N TRP A 62 -2.95 23.46 0.11
CA TRP A 62 -1.79 22.79 0.68
C TRP A 62 -2.15 21.45 1.35
N LEU A 63 -3.33 21.37 1.99
CA LEU A 63 -3.80 20.16 2.66
C LEU A 63 -4.27 19.13 1.62
N LEU A 64 -4.96 19.57 0.56
CA LEU A 64 -5.31 18.70 -0.56
C LEU A 64 -4.07 18.09 -1.22
N ARG A 65 -3.01 18.90 -1.43
CA ARG A 65 -1.73 18.41 -1.97
C ARG A 65 -1.01 17.47 -0.99
N PHE A 66 -1.06 17.76 0.31
CA PHE A 66 -0.49 16.88 1.33
C PHE A 66 -1.16 15.50 1.33
N ILE A 67 -2.49 15.45 1.19
CA ILE A 67 -3.24 14.18 1.06
C ILE A 67 -2.77 13.43 -0.18
N GLY A 68 -2.71 14.11 -1.35
CA GLY A 68 -2.24 13.50 -2.59
C GLY A 68 -0.83 12.93 -2.47
N ALA A 69 0.11 13.69 -1.90
CA ALA A 69 1.47 13.23 -1.67
C ALA A 69 1.52 12.04 -0.69
N SER A 70 0.72 12.05 0.36
CA SER A 70 0.62 10.96 1.33
C SER A 70 0.08 9.68 0.69
N GLU A 71 -0.92 9.78 -0.19
CA GLU A 71 -1.45 8.65 -0.96
C GLU A 71 -0.40 8.07 -1.90
N LEU A 72 0.39 8.91 -2.59
CA LEU A 72 1.50 8.47 -3.43
C LEU A 72 2.58 7.74 -2.62
N LEU A 73 2.97 8.30 -1.47
CA LEU A 73 3.92 7.66 -0.56
C LEU A 73 3.38 6.33 -0.02
N GLY A 74 2.08 6.25 0.27
CA GLY A 74 1.40 5.02 0.65
C GLY A 74 1.46 3.96 -0.46
N ALA A 75 1.14 4.33 -1.70
CA ALA A 75 1.23 3.43 -2.85
C ALA A 75 2.65 2.89 -3.07
N ILE A 76 3.66 3.76 -2.96
CA ILE A 76 5.07 3.37 -3.00
C ILE A 76 5.39 2.42 -1.84
N GLY A 77 5.00 2.76 -0.62
CA GLY A 77 5.25 1.98 0.59
C GLY A 77 4.61 0.57 0.56
N ILE A 78 3.53 0.38 -0.19
CA ILE A 78 2.91 -0.94 -0.39
C ILE A 78 3.78 -1.83 -1.29
N ILE A 79 4.36 -1.28 -2.37
CA ILE A 79 5.13 -2.03 -3.36
C ILE A 79 6.59 -2.23 -2.91
N LEU A 80 7.16 -1.25 -2.19
CA LEU A 80 8.59 -1.20 -1.87
C LEU A 80 9.14 -2.44 -1.16
N PRO A 81 8.50 -2.99 -0.10
CA PRO A 81 8.99 -4.18 0.61
C PRO A 81 9.11 -5.39 -0.32
N ALA A 82 8.15 -5.52 -1.23
CA ALA A 82 8.08 -6.63 -2.18
C ALA A 82 9.15 -6.52 -3.27
N LEU A 83 9.46 -5.29 -3.74
CA LEU A 83 10.56 -5.05 -4.69
C LEU A 83 11.94 -5.15 -4.05
N THR A 84 12.09 -4.65 -2.84
CA THR A 84 13.39 -4.58 -2.13
C THR A 84 13.71 -5.83 -1.32
N ARG A 85 12.75 -6.76 -1.21
CA ARG A 85 12.84 -7.96 -0.34
C ARG A 85 13.11 -7.64 1.13
N ILE A 86 12.77 -6.43 1.56
CA ILE A 86 12.83 -6.03 2.97
C ILE A 86 11.56 -6.55 3.63
N LEU A 87 11.63 -7.73 4.25
CA LEU A 87 10.51 -8.26 5.02
C LEU A 87 10.34 -7.45 6.32
N PRO A 88 9.10 -7.06 6.68
CA PRO A 88 8.76 -6.73 8.05
C PRO A 88 9.15 -7.90 8.97
N ARG A 89 9.75 -7.59 10.12
CA ARG A 89 10.13 -8.58 11.14
C ARG A 89 8.92 -8.98 11.98
#